data_AF-A0A6C0E1T4-F1
#
_entry.id   AF-A0A6C0E1T4-F1
#
_cell.length_a   1.000
_cell.length_b   1.000
_cell.length_c   1.000
_cell.angle_alpha   90.00
_cell.angle_beta   90.00
_cell.angle_gamma   90.00
#
_symmetry.space_group_name_H-M   'P 1'
#
loop_
_entity.id
_entity.type
_entity.pdbx_description
1 polymer ?
#
loop_
_entity_poly.entity_id
_entity_poly.type
_entity_poly.pdbx_seq_one_letter_code
_entity_poly.pdbx_strand_id
1 'polypeptide(L)'
;MTETNIALSIYIPRVLKFHTVESIANTCFHAGIGIVHRVDFVAIENAEYYMSAFVHMKELNTRSYLVSGILSQFAEEKPYKFNVSPNEFWILLKAKNVVPDTRLNIHQLAENHRLLESTIASQEEQIARMKGDIERLQDTVYQLLGAAVDQGSPDAIYNWLKYGKNDEDDDDYADMPELISPSDEEDEEPYEIMTPKFIGRNLEMEFLDSP
;
A
#
# COMPACT_ATOMS: atom_id res chain seq x y z
N MET A 1 3.53 -12.82 26.29
CA MET A 1 2.19 -12.45 25.81
C MET A 1 2.19 -12.72 24.32
N THR A 2 1.30 -13.61 23.90
CA THR A 2 1.34 -14.34 22.63
C THR A 2 1.28 -13.41 21.42
N GLU A 3 2.28 -13.54 20.55
CA GLU A 3 2.25 -13.06 19.17
C GLU A 3 0.92 -13.48 18.54
N THR A 4 0.17 -12.49 18.09
CA THR A 4 -1.12 -12.67 17.46
C THR A 4 -0.92 -13.45 16.16
N ASN A 5 -1.23 -14.75 16.22
CA ASN A 5 -1.61 -15.62 15.12
C ASN A 5 -2.16 -14.79 13.96
N ILE A 6 -1.53 -14.87 12.79
CA ILE A 6 -1.93 -14.15 11.58
C ILE A 6 -3.42 -14.41 11.36
N ALA A 7 -4.24 -13.42 11.70
CA ALA A 7 -5.68 -13.46 11.59
C ALA A 7 -6.02 -13.58 10.10
N LEU A 8 -6.39 -14.78 9.65
CA LEU A 8 -6.73 -15.03 8.25
C LEU A 8 -7.81 -14.04 7.82
N SER A 9 -7.49 -13.25 6.82
CA SER A 9 -8.41 -12.30 6.22
C SER A 9 -8.85 -12.83 4.87
N ILE A 10 -10.17 -12.93 4.69
CA ILE A 10 -10.81 -13.51 3.52
C ILE A 10 -11.45 -12.38 2.72
N TYR A 11 -11.13 -12.30 1.44
CA TYR A 11 -11.79 -11.39 0.52
C TYR A 11 -12.90 -12.12 -0.24
N ILE A 12 -14.09 -11.51 -0.27
CA ILE A 12 -15.25 -11.99 -1.01
C ILE A 12 -15.62 -10.92 -2.04
N PRO A 13 -15.36 -11.15 -3.35
CA PRO A 13 -15.57 -10.13 -4.38
C PRO A 13 -17.02 -9.76 -4.62
N ARG A 14 -17.96 -10.66 -4.31
CA ARG A 14 -19.39 -10.46 -4.57
C ARG A 14 -20.22 -11.10 -3.47
N VAL A 15 -20.92 -10.25 -2.74
CA VAL A 15 -21.91 -10.58 -1.73
C VAL A 15 -23.15 -9.71 -2.01
N LEU A 16 -24.33 -10.25 -1.77
CA LEU A 16 -25.58 -9.51 -1.91
C LEU A 16 -25.70 -8.43 -0.82
N LYS A 17 -26.18 -7.24 -1.17
CA LYS A 17 -26.29 -6.09 -0.24
C LYS A 17 -27.16 -6.33 0.99
N PHE A 18 -28.03 -7.33 0.97
CA PHE A 18 -28.87 -7.66 2.13
C PHE A 18 -28.07 -8.33 3.26
N HIS A 19 -26.87 -8.85 2.99
CA HIS A 19 -26.06 -9.47 4.03
C HIS A 19 -25.50 -8.42 4.97
N THR A 20 -25.86 -8.55 6.25
CA THR A 20 -25.25 -7.77 7.32
C THR A 20 -23.95 -8.42 7.82
N VAL A 21 -23.18 -7.69 8.61
CA VAL A 21 -22.01 -8.22 9.33
C VAL A 21 -22.39 -9.49 10.10
N GLU A 22 -23.52 -9.46 10.81
CA GLU A 22 -24.03 -10.60 11.58
C GLU A 22 -24.38 -11.79 10.69
N SER A 23 -25.00 -11.55 9.53
CA SER A 23 -25.36 -12.62 8.58
C SER A 23 -24.12 -13.35 8.06
N ILE A 24 -23.06 -12.63 7.74
CA ILE A 24 -21.79 -13.21 7.28
C ILE A 24 -21.10 -13.96 8.41
N ALA A 25 -21.02 -13.35 9.60
CA ALA A 25 -20.43 -13.99 10.78
C ALA A 25 -21.15 -15.29 11.14
N ASN A 26 -22.48 -15.29 11.16
CA ASN A 26 -23.29 -16.48 11.44
C ASN A 26 -23.11 -17.55 10.37
N THR A 27 -23.06 -17.16 9.09
CA THR A 27 -22.77 -18.09 7.99
C THR A 27 -21.42 -18.78 8.18
N CYS A 28 -20.36 -18.02 8.47
CA CYS A 28 -19.03 -18.56 8.71
C CYS A 28 -18.97 -19.47 9.94
N PHE A 29 -19.68 -19.11 11.01
CA PHE A 29 -19.76 -19.90 12.24
C PHE A 29 -20.49 -21.24 12.02
N HIS A 30 -21.68 -21.20 11.41
CA HIS A 30 -22.49 -22.40 11.16
C HIS A 30 -21.87 -23.34 10.11
N ALA A 31 -21.13 -22.79 9.14
CA ALA A 31 -20.37 -23.59 8.19
C ALA A 31 -19.10 -24.22 8.80
N GLY A 32 -18.79 -23.91 10.06
CA GLY A 32 -17.61 -24.40 10.75
C GLY A 32 -16.31 -23.83 10.17
N ILE A 33 -16.34 -22.61 9.62
CA ILE A 33 -15.14 -21.91 9.15
C ILE A 33 -14.39 -21.31 10.34
N GLY A 34 -15.11 -20.65 11.25
CA GLY A 34 -14.53 -20.02 12.42
C GLY A 34 -15.35 -18.87 12.98
N ILE A 35 -14.73 -18.10 13.87
CA ILE A 35 -15.30 -16.90 14.49
C ILE A 35 -14.78 -15.67 13.77
N VAL A 36 -15.71 -14.84 13.29
CA VAL A 36 -15.40 -13.57 12.62
C VAL A 36 -15.19 -12.46 13.66
N HIS A 37 -14.13 -11.67 13.51
CA HIS A 37 -13.85 -10.48 14.32
C HIS A 37 -14.50 -9.23 13.73
N ARG A 38 -14.29 -9.00 12.42
CA ARG A 38 -14.70 -7.79 11.71
C ARG A 38 -15.08 -8.13 10.27
N VAL A 39 -16.06 -7.43 9.72
CA VAL A 39 -16.39 -7.49 8.29
C VAL A 39 -16.45 -6.07 7.75
N ASP A 40 -15.64 -5.80 6.73
CA ASP A 40 -15.58 -4.50 6.06
C ASP A 40 -16.21 -4.62 4.68
N PHE A 41 -17.26 -3.85 4.42
CA PHE A 41 -17.94 -3.82 3.13
C PHE A 41 -17.39 -2.73 2.24
N VAL A 42 -17.20 -3.06 0.96
CA VAL A 42 -16.76 -2.12 -0.07
C VAL A 42 -17.77 -2.12 -1.20
N ALA A 43 -18.26 -0.92 -1.54
CA ALA A 43 -19.17 -0.76 -2.66
C ALA A 43 -18.44 -1.07 -3.99
N ILE A 44 -19.09 -1.83 -4.86
CA ILE A 44 -18.57 -2.11 -6.19
C ILE A 44 -19.16 -1.08 -7.15
N GLU A 45 -18.31 -0.37 -7.88
CA GLU A 45 -18.74 0.55 -8.91
C GLU A 45 -19.60 -0.17 -9.96
N ASN A 46 -20.74 0.43 -10.33
CA ASN A 46 -21.70 -0.11 -11.30
C ASN A 46 -22.43 -1.40 -10.87
N ALA A 47 -22.40 -1.79 -9.59
CA ALA A 47 -23.19 -2.90 -9.07
C ALA A 47 -24.21 -2.43 -8.03
N GLU A 48 -25.49 -2.39 -8.42
CA GLU A 48 -26.55 -1.89 -7.54
C GLU A 48 -26.87 -2.86 -6.39
N TYR A 49 -26.78 -4.17 -6.63
CA TYR A 49 -27.21 -5.22 -5.67
C TYR A 49 -26.06 -5.94 -4.98
N TYR A 50 -24.82 -5.69 -5.40
CA TYR A 50 -23.65 -6.40 -4.89
C TYR A 50 -22.67 -5.46 -4.19
N MET A 51 -21.93 -6.03 -3.26
CA MET A 51 -20.81 -5.40 -2.56
C MET A 51 -19.70 -6.42 -2.39
N SER A 52 -18.47 -5.93 -2.25
CA SER A 52 -17.34 -6.74 -1.83
C SER A 52 -17.28 -6.75 -0.31
N ALA A 53 -16.76 -7.83 0.27
CA ALA A 53 -16.57 -7.94 1.72
C ALA A 53 -15.17 -8.44 2.05
N PHE A 54 -14.55 -7.85 3.06
CA PHE A 54 -13.34 -8.34 3.71
C PHE A 54 -13.73 -8.89 5.08
N VAL A 55 -13.50 -10.18 5.28
CA VAL A 55 -13.86 -10.89 6.50
C VAL A 55 -12.59 -11.20 7.26
N HIS A 56 -12.43 -10.57 8.42
CA HIS A 56 -11.28 -10.77 9.30
C HIS A 56 -11.64 -11.81 10.35
N MET A 57 -10.97 -12.96 10.31
CA MET A 57 -11.25 -14.06 11.22
C MET A 57 -10.53 -13.84 12.55
N LYS A 58 -11.26 -13.95 13.66
CA LYS A 58 -10.66 -13.99 15.00
C LYS A 58 -9.95 -15.33 15.22
N GLU A 59 -10.68 -16.41 14.92
CA GLU A 59 -10.25 -17.78 15.14
C GLU A 59 -10.77 -18.66 14.00
N LEU A 60 -9.91 -19.52 13.47
CA LEU A 60 -10.31 -20.54 12.49
C LEU A 60 -10.60 -21.86 13.19
N ASN A 61 -11.62 -22.57 12.71
CA ASN A 61 -11.87 -23.92 13.15
C ASN A 61 -10.98 -24.90 12.37
N THR A 62 -9.72 -25.05 12.81
CA THR A 62 -8.72 -25.92 12.18
C THR A 62 -9.10 -27.40 12.15
N ARG A 63 -10.12 -27.82 12.92
CA ARG A 63 -10.65 -29.18 12.91
C ARG A 63 -11.62 -29.43 11.74
N SER A 64 -12.05 -28.38 11.04
CA SER A 64 -12.96 -28.48 9.91
C SER A 64 -12.23 -28.83 8.62
N TYR A 65 -12.65 -29.92 7.96
CA TYR A 65 -12.11 -30.31 6.65
C TYR A 65 -12.27 -29.22 5.59
N LEU A 66 -13.34 -28.43 5.70
CA LEU A 66 -13.61 -27.31 4.80
C LEU A 66 -12.56 -26.21 4.94
N VAL A 67 -12.16 -25.89 6.18
CA VAL A 67 -11.10 -24.89 6.44
C VAL A 67 -9.77 -25.36 5.90
N SER A 68 -9.40 -26.63 6.10
CA SER A 68 -8.18 -27.20 5.51
C SER A 68 -8.18 -27.11 3.98
N GLY A 69 -9.34 -27.34 3.34
CA GLY A 69 -9.51 -27.15 1.90
C GLY A 69 -9.33 -25.71 1.45
N ILE A 70 -9.92 -24.74 2.17
CA ILE A 70 -9.74 -23.31 1.90
C ILE A 70 -8.27 -22.91 2.04
N LEU A 71 -7.61 -23.30 3.13
CA LEU A 71 -6.22 -22.97 3.40
C LEU A 71 -5.29 -23.55 2.34
N SER A 72 -5.54 -24.78 1.89
CA SER A 72 -4.78 -25.40 0.80
C SER A 72 -4.92 -24.61 -0.51
N GLN A 73 -6.14 -24.17 -0.86
CA GLN A 73 -6.32 -23.33 -2.06
C GLN A 73 -5.64 -21.97 -1.91
N PHE A 74 -5.70 -21.37 -0.73
CA PHE A 74 -5.05 -20.08 -0.46
C PHE A 74 -3.53 -20.15 -0.51
N ALA A 75 -2.93 -21.28 -0.11
CA ALA A 75 -1.49 -21.52 -0.26
C ALA A 75 -1.07 -21.57 -1.74
N GLU A 76 -1.96 -22.04 -2.62
CA GLU A 76 -1.76 -22.08 -4.08
C GLU A 76 -2.25 -20.81 -4.81
N GLU A 77 -2.60 -19.75 -4.07
CA GLU A 77 -3.24 -18.52 -4.59
C GLU A 77 -4.53 -18.76 -5.42
N LYS A 78 -5.23 -19.88 -5.16
CA LYS A 78 -6.46 -20.24 -5.87
C LYS A 78 -7.72 -19.79 -5.11
N PRO A 79 -8.78 -19.40 -5.84
CA PRO A 79 -10.07 -19.12 -5.24
C PRO A 79 -10.75 -20.40 -4.74
N TYR A 80 -11.44 -20.30 -3.60
CA TYR A 80 -12.30 -21.38 -3.10
C TYR A 80 -13.77 -21.01 -3.28
N LYS A 81 -14.57 -21.90 -3.88
CA LYS A 81 -16.01 -21.71 -4.03
C LYS A 81 -16.73 -22.27 -2.80
N PHE A 82 -17.37 -21.40 -2.03
CA PHE A 82 -18.13 -21.74 -0.83
C PHE A 82 -19.63 -21.58 -1.09
N ASN A 83 -20.42 -22.64 -0.89
CA ASN A 83 -21.87 -22.58 -1.06
C ASN A 83 -22.54 -22.19 0.26
N VAL A 84 -23.17 -21.01 0.28
CA VAL A 84 -23.83 -20.43 1.47
C VAL A 84 -25.27 -20.93 1.56
N SER A 85 -25.92 -21.05 0.41
CA SER A 85 -27.30 -21.49 0.27
C SER A 85 -27.45 -22.22 -1.06
N PRO A 86 -28.55 -22.98 -1.29
CA PRO A 86 -28.75 -23.71 -2.53
C PRO A 86 -28.66 -22.84 -3.80
N ASN A 87 -29.00 -21.55 -3.68
CA ASN A 87 -29.01 -20.59 -4.78
C ASN A 87 -27.90 -19.52 -4.67
N GLU A 88 -27.00 -19.63 -3.69
CA GLU A 88 -25.97 -18.62 -3.45
C GLU A 88 -24.64 -19.26 -3.08
N PHE A 89 -23.59 -18.79 -3.76
CA PHE A 89 -22.22 -19.16 -3.45
C PHE A 89 -21.35 -17.91 -3.39
N TRP A 90 -20.34 -17.97 -2.54
CA TRP A 90 -19.30 -16.97 -2.40
C TRP A 90 -17.99 -17.52 -2.96
N ILE A 91 -17.21 -16.64 -3.57
CA ILE A 91 -15.84 -16.93 -3.97
C ILE A 91 -14.95 -16.36 -2.88
N LEU A 92 -14.23 -17.22 -2.18
CA LEU A 92 -13.31 -16.85 -1.12
C LEU A 92 -11.92 -16.73 -1.70
N LEU A 93 -11.26 -15.61 -1.42
CA LEU A 93 -9.88 -15.32 -1.80
C LEU A 93 -9.08 -14.94 -0.57
N LYS A 94 -7.76 -15.20 -0.60
CA LYS A 94 -6.84 -14.67 0.41
C LYS A 94 -6.76 -13.15 0.26
N ALA A 95 -7.07 -12.39 1.31
CA ALA A 95 -6.88 -10.96 1.28
C ALA A 95 -5.38 -10.64 1.31
N LYS A 96 -4.88 -9.92 0.29
CA LYS A 96 -3.47 -9.49 0.21
C LYS A 96 -3.21 -8.23 1.03
N ASN A 97 -4.16 -7.29 1.05
CA ASN A 97 -4.04 -6.00 1.73
C ASN A 97 -4.99 -5.97 2.93
N VAL A 98 -4.50 -6.38 4.10
CA VAL A 98 -5.29 -6.35 5.34
C VAL A 98 -5.13 -4.98 5.98
N VAL A 99 -6.23 -4.23 6.09
CA VAL A 99 -6.22 -2.95 6.80
C VAL A 99 -6.24 -3.21 8.31
N PRO A 100 -5.25 -2.72 9.08
CA PRO A 100 -5.23 -2.94 10.53
C PRO A 100 -6.36 -2.19 11.23
N ASP A 101 -6.80 -2.69 12.39
CA ASP A 101 -7.70 -1.94 13.27
C ASP A 101 -7.05 -0.62 13.71
N THR A 102 -7.75 0.49 13.53
CA THR A 102 -7.30 1.79 14.05
C THR A 102 -7.72 1.94 15.51
N ARG A 103 -6.78 2.37 16.36
CA ARG A 103 -7.06 2.78 17.75
C ARG A 103 -7.32 4.28 17.87
N LEU A 104 -7.26 5.00 16.77
CA LEU A 104 -7.42 6.45 16.76
C LEU A 104 -8.88 6.83 16.97
N ASN A 105 -9.09 7.87 17.75
CA ASN A 105 -10.39 8.51 17.85
C ASN A 105 -10.76 9.17 16.51
N ILE A 106 -12.06 9.28 16.22
CA ILE A 106 -12.62 9.99 15.06
C ILE A 106 -11.98 11.38 14.87
N HIS A 107 -11.74 12.13 15.96
CA HIS A 107 -11.12 13.45 15.86
C HIS A 107 -9.65 13.39 15.42
N GLN A 108 -8.90 12.40 15.89
CA GLN A 108 -7.51 12.19 15.46
C GLN A 108 -7.46 11.71 14.02
N LEU A 109 -8.42 10.88 13.61
CA LEU A 109 -8.54 10.43 12.23
C LEU A 109 -8.85 11.60 11.28
N ALA A 110 -9.74 12.51 11.68
CA ALA A 110 -10.06 13.70 10.89
C ALA A 110 -8.85 14.63 10.73
N GLU A 111 -8.08 14.84 11.80
CA GLU A 111 -6.87 15.68 11.72
C GLU A 111 -5.79 15.02 10.85
N ASN A 112 -5.60 13.71 10.98
CA ASN A 112 -4.68 12.96 10.11
C ASN A 112 -5.12 13.03 8.64
N HIS A 113 -6.43 12.94 8.37
CA HIS A 113 -6.96 13.09 7.02
C HIS A 113 -6.64 14.48 6.45
N ARG A 114 -6.87 15.53 7.24
CA ARG A 114 -6.54 16.91 6.84
C ARG A 114 -5.06 17.11 6.56
N LEU A 115 -4.19 16.50 7.37
CA LEU A 115 -2.75 16.54 7.16
C LEU A 115 -2.35 15.81 5.88
N LEU A 116 -2.93 14.63 5.62
CA LEU A 116 -2.68 13.88 4.39
C LEU A 116 -3.13 14.66 3.15
N GLU A 117 -4.30 15.27 3.16
CA GLU A 117 -4.77 16.15 2.08
C GLU A 117 -3.79 17.31 1.83
N SER A 118 -3.29 17.95 2.90
CA SER A 118 -2.31 19.03 2.79
C SER A 118 -0.97 18.55 2.22
N THR A 119 -0.51 17.36 2.59
CA THR A 119 0.72 16.78 2.06
C THR A 119 0.56 16.43 0.58
N ILE A 120 -0.57 15.84 0.18
CA ILE A 120 -0.87 15.53 -1.23
C ILE A 120 -0.86 16.82 -2.05
N ALA A 121 -1.54 17.87 -1.60
CA ALA A 121 -1.54 19.16 -2.30
C ALA A 121 -0.11 19.74 -2.45
N SER A 122 0.72 19.63 -1.41
CA SER A 122 2.11 20.08 -1.49
C SER A 122 2.95 19.22 -2.45
N GLN A 123 2.72 17.92 -2.50
CA GLN A 123 3.40 17.02 -3.44
C GLN A 123 2.98 17.29 -4.87
N GLU A 124 1.70 17.54 -5.13
CA GLU A 124 1.20 17.93 -6.45
C GLU A 124 1.87 19.23 -6.94
N GLU A 125 2.03 20.22 -6.05
CA GLU A 125 2.74 21.46 -6.39
C GLU A 125 4.22 21.20 -6.71
N GLN A 126 4.91 20.36 -5.92
CA GLN A 126 6.30 20.00 -6.20
C GLN A 126 6.43 19.24 -7.51
N ILE A 127 5.54 18.30 -7.81
CA ILE A 127 5.51 17.57 -9.08
C ILE A 127 5.28 18.54 -10.24
N ALA A 128 4.38 19.51 -10.11
CA ALA A 128 4.15 20.53 -11.12
C ALA A 128 5.40 21.39 -11.37
N ARG A 129 6.10 21.81 -10.31
CA ARG A 129 7.37 22.56 -10.43
C ARG A 129 8.45 21.73 -11.12
N MET A 130 8.66 20.49 -10.67
CA MET A 130 9.65 19.60 -11.27
C MET A 130 9.35 19.33 -12.74
N LYS A 131 8.09 19.14 -13.12
CA LYS A 131 7.69 19.01 -14.54
C LYS A 131 8.04 20.25 -15.35
N GLY A 132 7.76 21.45 -14.83
CA GLY A 132 8.13 22.70 -15.49
C GLY A 132 9.63 22.91 -15.64
N ASP A 133 10.42 22.50 -14.64
CA ASP A 133 11.88 22.56 -14.73
C ASP A 133 12.43 21.54 -15.73
N ILE A 134 11.84 20.35 -15.83
CA ILE A 134 12.17 19.36 -16.88
C ILE A 134 11.88 19.94 -18.27
N GLU A 135 10.73 20.58 -18.48
CA GLU A 135 10.39 21.20 -19.77
C GLU A 135 11.39 22.30 -20.14
N ARG A 136 11.76 23.16 -19.18
CA ARG A 136 12.78 24.20 -19.41
C ARG A 136 14.15 23.62 -19.72
N LEU A 137 14.54 22.54 -19.03
CA LEU A 137 15.80 21.84 -19.31
C LEU A 137 15.77 21.17 -20.68
N GLN A 138 14.64 20.62 -21.10
CA GLN A 138 14.48 20.09 -22.47
C GLN A 138 14.63 21.20 -23.50
N ASP A 139 13.99 22.36 -23.29
CA ASP A 139 14.09 23.51 -24.20
C ASP A 139 15.52 24.05 -24.30
N THR A 140 16.25 24.17 -23.18
CA THR A 140 17.66 24.61 -23.22
C THR A 140 18.54 23.59 -23.92
N VAL A 141 18.31 22.28 -23.70
CA VAL A 141 19.00 21.22 -24.44
C VAL A 141 18.70 21.33 -25.94
N TYR A 142 17.44 21.49 -26.36
CA TYR A 142 17.07 21.64 -27.77
C TYR A 142 17.67 22.90 -28.40
N GLN A 143 17.72 24.02 -27.68
CA GLN A 143 18.35 25.26 -28.17
C GLN A 143 19.86 25.12 -28.30
N LEU A 144 20.53 24.50 -27.33
CA LEU A 144 21.98 24.23 -27.41
C LEU A 144 22.30 23.25 -28.54
N LEU A 145 21.48 22.21 -28.72
CA LEU A 145 21.63 21.25 -29.81
C LEU A 145 21.42 21.93 -31.18
N GLY A 146 20.38 22.76 -31.31
CA GLY A 146 20.10 23.53 -32.53
C GLY A 146 21.21 24.53 -32.87
N ALA A 147 21.71 25.27 -31.88
CA ALA A 147 22.81 26.21 -32.06
C ALA A 147 24.13 25.50 -32.42
N ALA A 148 24.37 24.30 -31.88
CA ALA A 148 25.52 23.49 -32.25
C ALA A 148 25.41 22.96 -33.70
N VAL A 149 24.21 22.57 -34.14
CA VAL A 149 23.95 22.14 -35.53
C VAL A 149 24.18 23.29 -36.54
N ASP A 150 23.86 24.52 -36.16
CA ASP A 150 24.09 25.70 -37.00
C ASP A 150 25.58 26.13 -37.06
N GLN A 151 26.40 25.73 -36.08
CA GLN A 151 27.83 26.09 -36.02
C GLN A 151 28.79 24.99 -36.46
N GLY A 152 28.33 23.76 -36.68
CA GLY A 152 29.19 22.65 -37.10
C GLY A 152 28.42 21.48 -37.70
N SER A 153 29.03 20.85 -38.71
CA SER A 153 28.50 19.72 -39.48
C SER A 153 27.65 18.75 -38.63
N PRO A 154 26.40 18.42 -39.04
CA PRO A 154 25.48 17.54 -38.33
C PRO A 154 26.10 16.20 -37.87
N ASP A 155 27.12 15.73 -38.58
CA ASP A 155 27.86 14.50 -38.28
C ASP A 155 28.67 14.55 -36.98
N ALA A 156 29.12 15.74 -36.54
CA ALA A 156 29.91 15.88 -35.32
C ALA A 156 29.06 15.70 -34.05
N ILE A 157 27.81 16.17 -34.08
CA ILE A 157 26.87 16.07 -32.95
C ILE A 157 26.29 14.65 -32.89
N TYR A 158 25.96 14.06 -34.03
CA TYR A 158 25.54 12.66 -34.09
C TYR A 158 26.65 11.73 -33.58
N ASN A 159 27.92 12.01 -33.88
CA ASN A 159 29.04 11.26 -33.33
C ASN A 159 29.29 11.53 -31.83
N TRP A 160 29.10 12.75 -31.31
CA TRP A 160 29.20 12.99 -29.85
C TRP A 160 28.07 12.31 -29.07
N LEU A 161 26.83 12.33 -29.57
CA LEU A 161 25.70 11.66 -28.91
C LEU A 161 25.82 10.12 -28.94
N LYS A 162 26.46 9.59 -30.00
CA LYS A 162 26.60 8.14 -30.24
C LYS A 162 27.91 7.55 -29.71
N TYR A 163 28.99 8.33 -29.66
CA TYR A 163 30.35 7.90 -29.30
C TYR A 163 30.99 8.71 -28.18
N GLY A 164 30.39 9.80 -27.69
CA GLY A 164 30.88 10.58 -26.55
C GLY A 164 30.83 9.85 -25.20
N LYS A 165 30.63 8.53 -25.21
CA LYS A 165 30.75 7.65 -24.06
C LYS A 165 32.04 6.82 -24.03
N ASN A 166 32.91 6.99 -25.02
CA ASN A 166 34.15 6.23 -25.22
C ASN A 166 35.23 7.25 -25.63
N ASP A 167 36.38 7.43 -24.99
CA ASP A 167 37.19 6.55 -24.17
C ASP A 167 38.15 7.38 -23.28
N GLU A 168 38.63 6.73 -22.21
CA GLU A 168 39.93 6.93 -21.55
C GLU A 168 40.15 8.21 -20.69
N ASP A 169 39.76 8.11 -19.42
CA ASP A 169 40.71 8.28 -18.31
C ASP A 169 40.47 7.14 -17.31
N ASP A 170 41.39 6.18 -17.34
CA ASP A 170 41.59 5.17 -16.31
C ASP A 170 42.08 5.83 -14.99
N ASP A 171 41.75 5.18 -13.87
CA ASP A 171 42.45 5.22 -12.58
C ASP A 171 42.17 6.32 -11.53
N ASP A 172 40.91 6.62 -11.19
CA ASP A 172 40.61 7.27 -9.87
C ASP A 172 39.25 6.90 -9.22
N TYR A 173 38.71 5.71 -9.53
CA TYR A 173 37.48 5.20 -8.90
C TYR A 173 37.74 4.33 -7.65
N ALA A 174 38.72 4.69 -6.82
CA ALA A 174 39.02 3.97 -5.58
C ALA A 174 38.24 4.49 -4.35
N ASP A 175 37.48 5.59 -4.44
CA ASP A 175 36.85 6.23 -3.27
C ASP A 175 35.45 6.80 -3.53
N MET A 176 34.70 6.17 -4.45
CA MET A 176 33.26 6.44 -4.57
C MET A 176 32.49 5.45 -3.69
N PRO A 177 31.65 5.91 -2.74
CA PRO A 177 30.85 5.02 -1.93
C PRO A 177 29.95 4.19 -2.86
N GLU A 178 29.97 2.87 -2.67
CA GLU A 178 29.12 1.92 -3.39
C GLU A 178 27.67 2.40 -3.37
N LEU A 179 27.15 2.79 -4.54
CA LEU A 179 25.72 2.91 -4.73
C LEU A 179 25.18 1.50 -4.73
N ILE A 180 24.44 1.18 -3.67
CA ILE A 180 23.69 -0.06 -3.48
C ILE A 180 22.87 -0.31 -4.74
N SER A 181 23.30 -1.26 -5.56
CA SER A 181 22.47 -1.86 -6.59
C SER A 181 21.36 -2.64 -5.89
N PRO A 182 20.10 -2.54 -6.31
CA PRO A 182 19.04 -3.40 -5.82
C PRO A 182 19.24 -4.79 -6.42
N SER A 183 20.18 -5.54 -5.85
CA SER A 183 20.20 -6.99 -5.96
C SER A 183 19.16 -7.53 -4.99
N ASP A 184 18.32 -8.41 -5.52
CA ASP A 184 17.42 -9.28 -4.78
C ASP A 184 18.16 -9.92 -3.59
N GLU A 185 17.97 -9.37 -2.39
CA GLU A 185 18.11 -10.08 -1.13
C GLU A 185 17.38 -9.31 -0.04
N GLU A 186 16.66 -10.08 0.75
CA GLU A 186 15.71 -9.70 1.77
C GLU A 186 16.47 -9.08 2.94
N ASP A 187 16.12 -7.84 3.33
CA ASP A 187 16.18 -7.31 4.70
C ASP A 187 15.72 -5.84 4.68
N GLU A 188 14.40 -5.63 4.61
CA GLU A 188 13.79 -4.32 4.85
C GLU A 188 13.96 -3.93 6.32
N GLU A 189 15.06 -3.24 6.65
CA GLU A 189 15.11 -2.42 7.86
C GLU A 189 13.97 -1.38 7.78
N PRO A 190 13.13 -1.26 8.82
CA PRO A 190 11.96 -0.41 8.76
C PRO A 190 12.40 1.05 8.66
N TYR A 191 12.01 1.71 7.58
CA TYR A 191 12.11 3.15 7.43
C TYR A 191 11.59 3.82 8.72
N GLU A 192 12.47 4.51 9.46
CA GLU A 192 12.06 5.39 10.54
C GLU A 192 11.19 6.49 9.91
N ILE A 193 9.88 6.30 10.01
CA ILE A 193 8.90 7.35 9.83
C ILE A 193 9.32 8.44 10.80
N MET A 194 9.77 9.59 10.28
CA MET A 194 9.95 10.81 11.08
C MET A 194 8.61 11.12 11.75
N THR A 195 8.46 10.65 12.98
CA THR A 195 7.39 11.09 13.85
C THR A 195 7.67 12.57 14.13
N PRO A 196 6.68 13.47 13.97
CA PRO A 196 6.87 14.84 14.37
C PRO A 196 7.18 14.86 15.87
N LYS A 197 8.34 15.40 16.23
CA LYS A 197 8.74 15.65 17.63
C LYS A 197 7.62 16.44 18.31
N PHE A 198 6.80 15.76 19.10
CA PHE A 198 5.92 16.39 20.06
C PHE A 198 6.80 17.14 21.06
N ILE A 199 6.82 18.47 20.96
CA ILE A 199 7.34 19.34 22.01
C ILE A 199 6.34 19.23 23.17
N GLY A 200 6.60 18.29 24.08
CA GLY A 200 5.92 18.19 25.36
C GLY A 200 6.20 19.45 26.16
N ARG A 201 5.23 20.37 26.22
CA ARG A 201 5.15 21.30 27.35
C ARG A 201 4.67 20.49 28.55
N ASN A 202 5.58 20.29 29.51
CA ASN A 202 5.24 19.91 30.87
C ASN A 202 4.20 20.91 31.40
N LEU A 203 2.95 20.45 31.53
CA LEU A 203 2.01 21.02 32.47
C LEU A 203 2.06 20.11 33.69
N GLU A 204 2.96 20.44 34.62
CA GLU A 204 2.88 19.97 35.99
C GLU A 204 1.54 20.45 36.55
N MET A 205 0.62 19.51 36.72
CA MET A 205 -0.66 19.74 37.36
C MET A 205 -0.39 19.67 38.87
N GLU A 206 -0.12 20.83 39.47
CA GLU A 206 -0.08 20.97 40.93
C GLU A 206 -1.45 20.58 41.50
N PHE A 207 -1.48 19.45 42.20
CA PHE A 207 -2.58 19.11 43.11
C PHE A 207 -2.52 20.08 44.29
N LEU A 208 -3.39 21.10 44.28
CA LEU A 208 -3.69 21.88 45.47
C LEU A 208 -4.58 21.04 46.39
N ASP A 209 -3.97 20.63 47.49
CA ASP A 209 -4.64 20.10 48.67
C ASP A 209 -5.54 21.16 49.32
N SER A 210 -6.65 20.65 49.86
CA SER A 210 -7.41 21.13 51.03
C SER A 210 -8.42 22.27 50.85
N PRO A 211 -9.45 22.38 51.73
CA PRO A 211 -9.66 21.67 53.01
C PRO A 211 -10.85 20.72 53.08
#